data_AF-A0A5C7AG20-F1
#
_entry.id   AF-A0A5C7AG20-F1
#
_cell.length_a   1.000
_cell.length_b   1.000
_cell.length_c   1.000
_cell.angle_alpha   90.00
_cell.angle_beta   90.00
_cell.angle_gamma   90.00
#
_symmetry.space_group_name_H-M   'P 1'
#
loop_
_entity.id
_entity.type
_entity.pdbx_description
1 polymer ?
#
loop_
_entity_poly.entity_id
_entity_poly.type
_entity_poly.pdbx_seq_one_letter_code
_entity_poly.pdbx_strand_id
1 'polypeptide(L)'
;MENQEKISITTKTLASGNCQVKFFIEDEAKPLYGYLLVNGPKPVGEIIDEIKQRMERRRSAALNMNPFFPIPATPEDHNFYLYSA
;
A
#
# COMPACT_ATOMS: atom_id res chain seq x y z
N MET A 1 16.78 7.29 -14.79
CA MET A 1 17.46 6.90 -13.55
C MET A 1 16.37 6.43 -12.59
N GLU A 2 16.42 5.16 -12.24
CA GLU A 2 15.39 4.46 -11.46
C GLU A 2 15.36 5.04 -10.05
N ASN A 3 14.31 5.81 -9.74
CA ASN A 3 14.10 6.34 -8.40
C ASN A 3 13.78 5.15 -7.50
N GLN A 4 14.78 4.67 -6.77
CA GLN A 4 14.58 3.62 -5.78
C GLN A 4 13.74 4.21 -4.65
N GLU A 5 12.42 4.13 -4.80
CA GLU A 5 11.45 4.44 -3.77
C GLU A 5 11.91 3.80 -2.46
N LYS A 6 12.40 4.61 -1.51
CA LYS A 6 12.85 4.10 -0.22
C LYS A 6 11.61 3.85 0.62
N ILE A 7 11.21 2.58 0.69
CA ILE A 7 10.07 2.14 1.49
C ILE A 7 10.56 1.83 2.91
N SER A 8 10.27 2.74 3.83
CA SER A 8 10.50 2.57 5.26
C SER A 8 9.25 1.95 5.89
N ILE A 9 9.38 0.81 6.58
CA ILE A 9 8.24 0.15 7.24
C ILE A 9 8.42 0.04 8.75
N THR A 10 7.31 0.07 9.48
CA THR A 10 7.24 -0.11 10.92
C THR A 10 6.06 -1.01 11.23
N THR A 11 6.32 -2.17 11.84
CA THR A 11 5.28 -3.11 12.22
C THR A 11 4.91 -2.93 13.69
N LYS A 12 3.61 -3.03 13.99
CA LYS A 12 3.04 -2.98 15.34
C LYS A 12 2.04 -4.11 15.50
N THR A 13 2.34 -5.03 16.38
CA THR A 13 1.39 -6.09 16.77
C THR A 13 0.30 -5.48 17.65
N LEU A 14 -0.96 -5.67 17.26
CA LEU A 14 -2.14 -5.23 18.00
C LEU A 14 -2.56 -6.32 19.00
N ALA A 15 -3.22 -5.91 20.09
CA ALA A 15 -3.73 -6.82 21.12
C ALA A 15 -4.75 -7.84 20.59
N SER A 16 -5.39 -7.55 19.45
CA SER A 16 -6.32 -8.45 18.77
C SER A 16 -5.65 -9.60 18.01
N GLY A 17 -4.32 -9.66 17.95
CA GLY A 17 -3.55 -10.65 17.17
C GLY A 17 -3.22 -10.23 15.75
N ASN A 18 -3.72 -9.07 15.30
CA ASN A 18 -3.41 -8.49 13.99
C ASN A 18 -2.10 -7.69 14.04
N CYS A 19 -1.41 -7.58 12.92
CA CYS A 19 -0.22 -6.74 12.76
C CYS A 19 -0.58 -5.53 11.90
N GLN A 20 -0.44 -4.33 12.46
CA GLN A 20 -0.55 -3.10 11.72
C GLN A 20 0.84 -2.72 11.22
N VAL A 21 1.00 -2.59 9.91
CA VAL A 21 2.24 -2.17 9.27
C VAL A 21 2.07 -0.75 8.76
N LYS A 22 2.76 0.19 9.38
CA LYS A 22 2.91 1.54 8.85
C LYS A 22 4.03 1.52 7.82
N PHE A 23 3.79 1.99 6.61
CA PHE A 23 4.82 2.15 5.60
C PHE A 23 4.91 3.61 5.17
N PHE A 24 6.11 4.03 4.79
CA PHE A 24 6.44 5.36 4.33
C PHE A 24 7.26 5.19 3.06
N ILE A 25 6.85 5.86 1.99
CA ILE A 25 7.50 5.86 0.69
C ILE A 25 8.14 7.24 0.58
N GLU A 26 9.46 7.27 0.78
CA GLU A 26 10.27 8.45 0.51
C GLU A 26 10.50 8.50 -1.00
N ASP A 27 9.55 9.10 -1.71
CA ASP A 27 9.70 9.47 -3.11
C ASP A 27 10.03 10.96 -3.21
N GLU A 28 10.97 11.30 -4.08
CA GLU A 28 11.50 12.66 -4.24
C GLU A 28 10.42 13.65 -4.74
N ALA A 29 9.39 13.15 -5.44
CA ALA A 29 8.30 13.97 -5.97
C ALA A 29 7.06 13.96 -5.09
N LYS A 30 6.72 12.82 -4.44
CA LYS A 30 5.51 12.69 -3.60
C LYS A 30 5.73 11.75 -2.41
N PRO A 31 6.04 12.27 -1.20
CA PRO A 31 6.08 11.43 -0.02
C PRO A 31 4.69 10.84 0.25
N LEU A 32 4.61 9.51 0.27
CA LEU A 32 3.38 8.78 0.57
C LEU A 32 3.58 8.01 1.85
N TYR A 33 2.54 7.87 2.65
CA TYR A 33 2.56 6.96 3.79
C TYR A 33 1.25 6.23 3.90
N GLY A 34 1.28 5.06 4.54
CA GLY A 34 0.09 4.24 4.63
C GLY A 34 0.14 3.23 5.75
N TYR A 35 -0.97 2.53 5.90
CA TYR A 35 -1.15 1.47 6.86
C TYR A 35 -1.66 0.23 6.15
N LEU A 36 -1.01 -0.90 6.40
CA LEU A 36 -1.41 -2.21 5.95
C LEU A 36 -1.75 -3.06 7.18
N LEU A 37 -2.97 -3.55 7.28
CA LEU A 37 -3.39 -4.50 8.31
C LEU A 37 -3.18 -5.93 7.80
N VAL A 38 -2.40 -6.73 8.53
CA VAL A 38 -2.16 -8.14 8.21
C VAL A 38 -2.56 -9.03 9.38
N ASN A 39 -3.20 -10.16 9.08
CA ASN A 39 -3.55 -11.15 10.09
C ASN A 39 -2.33 -12.04 10.37
N GLY A 40 -1.57 -11.71 11.41
CA GLY A 40 -0.42 -12.48 11.87
C GLY A 40 0.96 -11.93 11.47
N PRO A 41 2.05 -12.51 12.00
CA PRO A 41 3.41 -12.08 11.71
C PRO A 41 3.81 -12.50 10.29
N LYS A 42 3.77 -11.56 9.35
CA LYS A 42 4.38 -11.71 8.02
C LYS A 42 5.84 -11.20 8.04
N PRO A 43 6.76 -11.81 7.28
CA PRO A 43 8.11 -11.27 7.14
C PRO A 43 8.08 -9.93 6.38
N VAL A 44 9.05 -9.07 6.69
CA VAL A 44 9.19 -7.73 6.12
C VAL A 44 9.22 -7.75 4.58
N GLY A 45 9.93 -8.71 3.98
CA GLY A 45 10.02 -8.85 2.53
C GLY A 45 8.66 -9.05 1.85
N GLU A 46 7.83 -9.96 2.39
CA GLU A 46 6.47 -10.21 1.90
C GLU A 46 5.57 -8.97 2.04
N ILE A 47 5.75 -8.21 3.11
CA ILE A 47 4.98 -6.99 3.33
C ILE A 47 5.35 -5.92 2.29
N ILE A 48 6.64 -5.76 2.00
CA ILE A 48 7.11 -4.82 0.97
C ILE A 48 6.58 -5.23 -0.41
N ASP A 49 6.62 -6.53 -0.73
CA ASP A 49 6.10 -7.04 -2.00
C ASP A 49 4.60 -6.79 -2.12
N GLU A 50 3.81 -7.08 -1.07
CA GLU A 50 2.38 -6.78 -1.03
C GLU A 50 2.08 -5.28 -1.20
N ILE A 51 2.84 -4.40 -0.53
CA ILE A 51 2.67 -2.96 -0.69
C ILE A 51 2.93 -2.56 -2.14
N LYS A 52 4.01 -3.04 -2.76
CA LYS A 52 4.34 -2.77 -4.18
C LYS A 52 3.26 -3.28 -5.12
N GLN A 53 2.83 -4.53 -4.97
CA GLN A 53 1.78 -5.11 -5.81
C GLN A 53 0.45 -4.34 -5.69
N ARG A 54 0.06 -3.93 -4.48
CA ARG A 54 -1.18 -3.15 -4.28
C ARG A 54 -1.07 -1.74 -4.87
N MET A 55 0.09 -1.09 -4.72
CA MET A 55 0.38 0.20 -5.34
C MET A 55 0.32 0.11 -6.87
N GLU A 56 0.94 -0.90 -7.47
CA GLU A 56 0.93 -1.13 -8.91
C GLU A 56 -0.47 -1.47 -9.44
N ARG A 57 -1.24 -2.29 -8.72
CA ARG A 57 -2.64 -2.58 -9.04
C ARG A 57 -3.49 -1.31 -9.01
N ARG A 58 -3.26 -0.43 -8.03
CA ARG A 58 -3.97 0.86 -7.93
C ARG A 58 -3.57 1.83 -9.05
N ARG A 59 -2.29 1.87 -9.41
CA ARG A 59 -1.77 2.69 -10.52
C ARG A 59 -2.31 2.22 -11.88
N SER A 60 -2.33 0.91 -12.11
CA SER A 60 -2.89 0.32 -13.33
C SER A 60 -4.40 0.49 -13.42
N ALA A 61 -5.13 0.39 -12.30
CA ALA A 61 -6.56 0.71 -12.24
C ALA A 61 -6.85 2.19 -12.56
N ALA A 62 -6.02 3.11 -12.09
CA ALA A 62 -6.13 4.55 -12.42
C ALA A 62 -5.80 4.85 -13.90
N LEU A 63 -4.84 4.13 -14.49
CA LEU A 63 -4.48 4.27 -15.90
C LEU A 63 -5.52 3.67 -16.85
N ASN A 64 -6.26 2.65 -16.39
CA ASN A 64 -7.38 2.04 -17.12
C ASN A 64 -8.72 2.76 -16.86
N MET A 65 -8.67 4.07 -16.55
CA MET A 65 -9.86 4.90 -16.41
C MET A 65 -10.44 5.22 -17.79
N ASN A 66 -11.38 4.38 -18.24
CA ASN A 66 -12.26 4.74 -19.34
C ASN A 66 -13.39 5.62 -18.79
N PRO A 67 -13.51 6.92 -19.17
CA PRO A 67 -14.42 7.88 -18.55
C PRO A 67 -15.92 7.57 -18.73
N PHE A 68 -16.27 6.55 -19.52
CA PHE A 68 -17.65 6.19 -19.86
C PHE A 68 -18.19 4.96 -19.13
N PHE A 69 -17.36 4.24 -18.37
CA PHE A 69 -17.81 3.06 -17.63
C PHE A 69 -17.56 3.25 -16.13
N PRO A 70 -18.62 3.25 -15.28
CA PRO A 70 -18.43 3.22 -13.84
C PRO A 70 -17.73 1.91 -13.49
N ILE A 71 -16.49 2.03 -13.01
CA ILE A 71 -15.69 0.88 -12.61
C ILE A 71 -16.39 0.24 -11.40
N PRO A 72 -16.64 -1.09 -11.40
CA PRO A 72 -17.11 -1.76 -10.19
C PRO A 72 -16.11 -1.47 -9.09
N ALA A 73 -16.58 -0.96 -7.94
CA ALA A 73 -15.75 -0.66 -6.80
C ALA A 73 -14.80 -1.84 -6.58
N THR A 74 -13.50 -1.64 -6.84
CA THR A 74 -12.48 -2.63 -6.49
C THR A 74 -12.74 -3.00 -5.05
N PRO A 75 -12.83 -4.30 -4.71
CA PRO A 75 -13.17 -4.73 -3.35
C PRO A 75 -12.31 -3.90 -2.41
N GLU A 76 -12.99 -3.06 -1.63
CA GLU A 76 -12.34 -2.07 -0.79
C GLU A 76 -11.25 -2.82 -0.04
N ASP A 77 -10.00 -2.44 -0.29
CA ASP A 77 -8.87 -3.01 0.44
C ASP A 77 -8.95 -2.38 1.84
N HIS A 78 -9.92 -2.83 2.64
CA HIS A 78 -10.23 -2.33 3.99
C HIS A 78 -9.02 -2.48 4.93
N ASN A 79 -7.99 -3.17 4.46
CA ASN A 79 -6.74 -3.40 5.16
C ASN A 79 -5.60 -2.53 4.62
N PHE A 80 -5.78 -1.74 3.56
CA PHE A 80 -4.72 -0.93 2.95
C PHE A 80 -5.15 0.54 2.80
N TYR A 81 -4.54 1.37 3.63
CA TYR A 81 -4.75 2.81 3.65
C TYR A 81 -3.52 3.50 3.11
N LEU A 82 -3.69 4.42 2.16
CA LEU A 82 -2.61 5.22 1.58
C LEU A 82 -2.99 6.69 1.66
N TYR A 83 -2.06 7.50 2.13
CA TYR A 83 -2.17 8.94 2.30
C TYR A 83 -1.02 9.60 1.55
N SER A 84 -1.34 10.66 0.80
CA SER A 84 -0.36 11.58 0.26
C SER A 84 -0.22 12.76 1.21
N ALA A 85 1.01 13.09 1.59
CA ALA A 85 1.32 14.29 2.37
C ALA A 85 1.44 15.53 1.45
#